data_AF-A0A1H3AX40-F1
#
_entry.id   AF-A0A1H3AX40-F1
#
_cell.length_a   1.000
_cell.length_b   1.000
_cell.length_c   1.000
_cell.angle_alpha   90.00
_cell.angle_beta   90.00
_cell.angle_gamma   90.00
#
_symmetry.space_group_name_H-M   'P 1'
#
loop_
_entity.id
_entity.type
_entity.pdbx_description
1 polymer ?
#
loop_
_entity_poly.entity_id
_entity_poly.type
_entity_poly.pdbx_seq_one_letter_code
_entity_poly.pdbx_strand_id
1 'polypeptide(L)'
;MCGGCGTGRVAAPWEDVLAGAGPAERAARAAAAGRLLTGRRRRVTPWRGGYLLATATGAARPVGSLDELWAASERRAPGEPRWARSSVPPGWDLQAAVVWISAAARAGTVAAAELPGGVVEFRDGGAAHVVPSCGTAEIGVLGPDPEAALADLLHFTTRG
;
A
#
# COMPACT_ATOMS: atom_id res chain seq x y z
N MET A 1 -34.17 22.68 12.34
CA MET A 1 -33.50 22.74 11.02
C MET A 1 -32.06 23.18 11.24
N CYS A 2 -31.10 22.27 11.06
CA CYS A 2 -29.71 22.56 10.69
C CYS A 2 -29.39 21.57 9.58
N GLY A 3 -28.91 22.09 8.44
CA GLY A 3 -28.91 21.44 7.13
C GLY A 3 -27.98 20.24 6.99
N GLY A 4 -28.35 19.39 6.04
CA GLY A 4 -27.55 18.24 5.63
C GLY A 4 -26.28 18.65 4.90
N CYS A 5 -25.24 17.83 5.11
CA CYS A 5 -24.07 17.74 4.26
C CYS A 5 -23.76 16.26 4.04
N GLY A 6 -24.02 15.77 2.83
CA GLY A 6 -23.16 14.80 2.17
C GLY A 6 -23.20 13.36 2.65
N THR A 7 -24.12 12.61 2.07
CA THR A 7 -23.97 11.18 1.75
C THR A 7 -22.61 10.90 1.10
N GLY A 8 -21.84 9.97 1.67
CA GLY A 8 -20.64 9.45 1.06
C GLY A 8 -19.72 8.81 2.08
N ARG A 9 -20.12 7.67 2.67
CA ARG A 9 -19.11 6.75 3.21
C ARG A 9 -18.33 6.22 2.00
N VAL A 10 -17.35 6.99 1.54
CA VAL A 10 -16.23 6.42 0.81
C VAL A 10 -15.67 5.41 1.80
N ALA A 11 -15.69 4.13 1.42
CA ALA A 11 -15.08 3.09 2.24
C ALA A 11 -13.67 3.59 2.60
N ALA A 12 -13.32 3.57 3.88
CA ALA A 12 -12.00 4.01 4.31
C ALA A 12 -10.95 3.26 3.47
N PRO A 13 -9.92 3.95 2.95
CA PRO A 13 -8.85 3.29 2.20
C PRO A 13 -8.32 2.10 3.01
N TRP A 14 -8.03 0.99 2.34
CA TRP A 14 -7.66 -0.26 3.00
C TRP A 14 -6.41 -0.08 3.90
N GLU A 15 -5.51 0.82 3.50
CA GLU A 15 -4.33 1.20 4.27
C GLU A 15 -4.67 1.89 5.61
N ASP A 16 -5.75 2.66 5.66
CA ASP A 16 -6.23 3.32 6.87
C ASP A 16 -6.91 2.30 7.81
N VAL A 17 -7.55 1.27 7.24
CA VAL A 17 -8.16 0.15 7.99
C VAL A 17 -7.10 -0.75 8.61
N LEU A 18 -6.03 -1.09 7.86
CA LEU A 18 -5.00 -2.04 8.30
C LEU A 18 -3.84 -1.41 9.07
N ALA A 19 -3.49 -0.16 8.80
CA ALA A 19 -2.31 0.49 9.37
C ALA A 19 -2.62 1.84 10.04
N GLY A 20 -3.90 2.17 10.23
CA GLY A 20 -4.32 3.35 10.97
C GLY A 20 -4.36 4.63 10.16
N ALA A 21 -5.31 5.49 10.54
CA ALA A 21 -5.68 6.70 9.82
C ALA A 21 -5.14 8.00 10.45
N GLY A 22 -4.11 7.92 11.30
CA GLY A 22 -3.57 9.09 11.98
C GLY A 22 -2.55 9.88 11.14
N PRO A 23 -2.24 11.14 11.52
CA PRO A 23 -1.29 11.98 10.79
C PRO A 23 0.15 11.42 10.77
N ALA A 24 0.59 10.78 11.85
CA ALA A 24 1.92 10.21 11.96
C ALA A 24 2.10 8.98 11.05
N GLU A 25 1.08 8.13 11.02
CA GLU A 25 0.99 6.94 10.15
C GLU A 25 1.01 7.34 8.68
N ARG A 26 0.27 8.40 8.31
CA ARG A 26 0.30 8.95 6.94
C ARG A 26 1.66 9.55 6.58
N ALA A 27 2.34 10.22 7.50
CA ALA A 27 3.67 10.76 7.27
C ALA A 27 4.71 9.64 7.06
N ALA A 28 4.66 8.58 7.86
CA ALA A 28 5.49 7.38 7.70
C ALA A 28 5.26 6.70 6.35
N ARG A 29 4.00 6.53 5.92
CA ARG A 29 3.65 6.03 4.58
C ARG A 29 4.23 6.89 3.47
N ALA A 30 4.11 8.21 3.57
CA ALA A 30 4.66 9.12 2.55
C ALA A 30 6.20 9.03 2.45
N ALA A 31 6.90 8.91 3.58
CA ALA A 31 8.34 8.72 3.61
C ALA A 31 8.75 7.39 2.94
N ALA A 32 8.07 6.29 3.27
CA ALA A 32 8.30 4.99 2.64
C ALA A 32 8.02 5.02 1.13
N ALA A 33 6.94 5.66 0.68
CA ALA A 33 6.64 5.84 -0.75
C ALA A 33 7.75 6.61 -1.46
N GLY A 34 8.32 7.62 -0.81
CA GLY A 34 9.50 8.34 -1.30
C GLY A 34 10.71 7.43 -1.53
N ARG A 35 11.00 6.50 -0.61
CA ARG A 35 12.09 5.51 -0.74
C ARG A 35 11.84 4.49 -1.85
N LEU A 36 10.59 4.13 -2.12
CA LEU A 36 10.26 3.21 -3.21
C LEU A 36 10.40 3.88 -4.60
N LEU A 37 10.22 5.20 -4.64
CA LEU A 37 10.29 6.01 -5.85
C LEU A 37 11.68 6.59 -6.15
N THR A 38 12.68 6.40 -5.26
CA THR A 38 14.05 6.84 -5.50
C THR A 38 14.61 6.19 -6.77
N GLY A 39 14.93 7.03 -7.76
CA GLY A 39 15.34 6.62 -9.12
C GLY A 39 14.47 7.21 -10.25
N ARG A 40 13.24 7.64 -9.96
CA ARG A 40 12.30 8.17 -10.99
C ARG A 40 12.00 9.67 -10.91
N ARG A 41 12.76 10.45 -10.12
CA ARG A 41 12.54 11.90 -9.89
C ARG A 41 11.10 12.26 -9.48
N ARG A 42 10.41 11.36 -8.75
CA ARG A 42 9.07 11.60 -8.20
C ARG A 42 9.18 11.81 -6.69
N ARG A 43 8.42 12.76 -6.14
CA ARG A 43 8.33 13.02 -4.69
C ARG A 43 6.89 12.81 -4.24
N VAL A 44 6.73 12.19 -3.07
CA VAL A 44 5.43 12.00 -2.43
C VAL A 44 5.46 12.69 -1.09
N THR A 45 4.48 13.54 -0.82
CA THR A 45 4.30 14.22 0.47
C THR A 45 2.88 14.02 0.99
N PRO A 46 2.65 13.99 2.30
CA PRO A 46 1.30 13.90 2.85
C PRO A 46 0.51 15.18 2.54
N TRP A 47 -0.77 15.05 2.19
CA TRP A 47 -1.64 16.19 1.84
C TRP A 47 -3.11 15.93 2.12
N ARG A 48 -3.74 16.73 3.00
CA ARG A 48 -5.19 16.79 3.30
C ARG A 48 -5.97 15.47 3.11
N GLY A 49 -5.65 14.45 3.91
CA GLY A 49 -6.38 13.18 3.90
C GLY A 49 -5.93 12.17 2.83
N GLY A 50 -4.87 12.48 2.06
CA GLY A 50 -4.26 11.60 1.08
C GLY A 50 -2.79 11.98 0.82
N TYR A 51 -2.37 11.95 -0.44
CA TYR A 51 -0.98 12.20 -0.84
C TYR A 51 -0.89 13.23 -1.97
N LEU A 52 0.23 13.95 -2.01
CA LEU A 52 0.61 14.79 -3.13
C LEU A 52 1.74 14.09 -3.89
N LEU A 53 1.49 13.74 -5.15
CA LEU A 53 2.50 13.20 -6.06
C LEU A 53 3.07 14.34 -6.90
N ALA A 54 4.33 14.69 -6.67
CA ALA A 54 5.09 15.61 -7.51
C ALA A 54 5.95 14.84 -8.51
N THR A 55 5.83 15.21 -9.77
CA THR A 55 6.59 14.62 -10.89
C THR A 55 7.86 15.42 -11.18
N ALA A 56 8.76 14.84 -11.97
CA ALA A 56 10.04 15.44 -12.33
C ALA A 56 9.91 16.78 -13.11
N THR A 57 8.76 17.00 -13.75
CA THR A 57 8.44 18.22 -14.51
C THR A 57 7.83 19.33 -13.65
N GLY A 58 7.71 19.11 -12.34
CA GLY A 58 7.13 20.08 -11.40
C GLY A 58 5.61 20.01 -11.27
N ALA A 59 4.92 19.18 -12.07
CA ALA A 59 3.49 18.96 -11.91
C ALA A 59 3.21 18.17 -10.63
N ALA A 60 2.32 18.70 -9.78
CA ALA A 60 1.87 18.07 -8.54
C ALA A 60 0.38 17.72 -8.65
N ARG A 61 0.03 16.47 -8.31
CA ARG A 61 -1.36 15.99 -8.31
C ARG A 61 -1.74 15.47 -6.93
N PRO A 62 -2.84 15.96 -6.31
CA PRO A 62 -3.40 15.32 -5.14
C PRO A 62 -4.02 13.97 -5.52
N VAL A 63 -3.80 12.96 -4.70
CA VAL A 63 -4.39 11.62 -4.84
C VAL A 63 -4.96 11.20 -3.50
N GLY A 64 -6.16 10.61 -3.53
CA GLY A 64 -6.91 10.22 -2.34
C GLY A 64 -6.41 8.92 -1.70
N SER A 65 -5.70 8.07 -2.45
CA SER A 65 -5.24 6.75 -2.02
C SER A 65 -3.94 6.34 -2.70
N LEU A 66 -3.31 5.27 -2.20
CA LEU A 66 -2.14 4.67 -2.85
C LEU A 66 -2.51 4.03 -4.21
N ASP A 67 -3.73 3.51 -4.38
CA ASP A 67 -4.20 2.95 -5.66
C ASP A 67 -4.20 4.01 -6.77
N GLU A 68 -4.69 5.22 -6.47
CA GLU A 68 -4.64 6.37 -7.38
C GLU A 68 -3.21 6.85 -7.67
N LEU A 69 -2.32 6.73 -6.68
CA LEU A 69 -0.91 7.08 -6.82
C LEU A 69 -0.19 6.15 -7.82
N TRP A 70 -0.38 4.84 -7.69
CA TRP A 70 0.29 3.86 -8.55
C TRP A 70 -0.34 3.73 -9.93
N ALA A 71 -1.65 3.97 -10.06
CA ALA A 71 -2.33 4.10 -11.36
C ALA A 71 -1.63 5.11 -12.29
N ALA A 72 -0.98 6.14 -11.74
CA ALA A 72 -0.21 7.13 -12.48
C ALA A 72 1.26 6.74 -12.78
N SER A 73 1.69 5.50 -12.49
CA SER A 73 3.12 5.11 -12.52
C SER A 73 3.49 3.91 -13.41
N GLU A 74 2.50 3.27 -14.04
CA GLU A 74 2.57 2.15 -15.00
C GLU A 74 3.59 1.01 -14.74
N ARG A 75 3.06 -0.20 -14.49
CA ARG A 75 3.26 -1.45 -15.26
C ARG A 75 2.46 -2.58 -14.61
N ARG A 76 2.19 -3.66 -15.35
CA ARG A 76 1.57 -4.90 -14.84
C ARG A 76 2.24 -6.12 -15.50
N ALA A 77 2.50 -7.18 -14.75
CA ALA A 77 2.88 -8.49 -15.26
C ALA A 77 1.82 -9.55 -14.86
N PRO A 78 1.48 -10.53 -15.73
CA PRO A 78 0.63 -11.66 -15.35
C PRO A 78 1.44 -12.95 -15.15
N GLY A 79 1.06 -13.73 -14.13
CA GLY A 79 1.44 -15.14 -13.93
C GLY A 79 0.49 -15.79 -12.91
N GLU A 80 0.54 -17.11 -12.76
CA GLU A 80 -0.36 -17.85 -11.88
C GLU A 80 -0.01 -17.62 -10.39
N PRO A 81 -0.97 -17.18 -9.55
CA PRO A 81 -0.68 -16.75 -8.19
C PRO A 81 -0.52 -17.93 -7.21
N ARG A 82 0.57 -17.94 -6.43
CA ARG A 82 0.79 -18.85 -5.29
C ARG A 82 1.15 -18.07 -4.02
N TRP A 83 0.96 -18.66 -2.84
CA TRP A 83 1.23 -18.01 -1.54
C TRP A 83 2.66 -18.27 -1.06
N ALA A 84 3.32 -17.24 -0.51
CA ALA A 84 4.47 -17.37 0.36
C ALA A 84 4.20 -16.67 1.70
N ARG A 85 4.72 -17.22 2.81
CA ARG A 85 4.54 -16.69 4.17
C ARG A 85 5.84 -16.70 4.96
N SER A 86 5.96 -15.77 5.90
CA SER A 86 7.07 -15.71 6.88
C SER A 86 6.59 -15.08 8.18
N SER A 87 7.27 -15.35 9.29
CA SER A 87 7.04 -14.66 10.57
C SER A 87 7.43 -13.19 10.48
N VAL A 88 6.72 -12.32 11.20
CA VAL A 88 7.07 -10.89 11.32
C VAL A 88 8.48 -10.74 11.95
N PRO A 89 9.47 -10.18 11.24
CA PRO A 89 10.81 -9.98 11.80
C PRO A 89 10.85 -8.84 12.83
N PRO A 90 11.83 -8.83 13.74
CA PRO A 90 12.06 -7.70 14.64
C PRO A 90 12.36 -6.40 13.87
N GLY A 91 11.79 -5.27 14.30
CA GLY A 91 11.98 -3.97 13.64
C GLY A 91 11.16 -3.78 12.35
N TRP A 92 10.18 -4.65 12.11
CA TRP A 92 9.26 -4.56 10.99
C TRP A 92 8.42 -3.26 11.00
N ASP A 93 8.47 -2.50 9.90
CA ASP A 93 7.65 -1.31 9.68
C ASP A 93 6.37 -1.64 8.89
N LEU A 94 5.22 -1.64 9.59
CA LEU A 94 3.90 -1.87 9.00
C LEU A 94 3.51 -0.80 7.96
N GLN A 95 3.94 0.46 8.14
CA GLN A 95 3.63 1.53 7.19
C GLN A 95 4.43 1.36 5.90
N ALA A 96 5.69 0.92 6.00
CA ALA A 96 6.49 0.55 4.85
C ALA A 96 5.91 -0.67 4.11
N ALA A 97 5.41 -1.66 4.85
CA ALA A 97 4.82 -2.87 4.27
C ALA A 97 3.60 -2.55 3.39
N VAL A 98 2.69 -1.72 3.89
CA VAL A 98 1.49 -1.28 3.17
C VAL A 98 1.84 -0.56 1.86
N VAL A 99 2.87 0.29 1.87
CA VAL A 99 3.35 0.99 0.68
C VAL A 99 3.90 0.02 -0.36
N TRP A 100 4.73 -0.92 0.07
CA TRP A 100 5.32 -1.91 -0.83
C TRP A 100 4.25 -2.83 -1.44
N ILE A 101 3.33 -3.34 -0.62
CA ILE A 101 2.23 -4.22 -1.05
C ILE A 101 1.35 -3.51 -2.08
N SER A 102 1.02 -2.24 -1.87
CA SER A 102 0.24 -1.45 -2.82
C SER A 102 0.96 -1.32 -4.18
N ALA A 103 2.26 -1.04 -4.16
CA ALA A 103 3.06 -0.94 -5.39
C ALA A 103 3.19 -2.28 -6.12
N ALA A 104 3.42 -3.37 -5.38
CA ALA A 104 3.53 -4.73 -5.89
C ALA A 104 2.20 -5.22 -6.50
N ALA A 105 1.08 -4.94 -5.84
CA ALA A 105 -0.23 -5.25 -6.35
C ALA A 105 -0.51 -4.56 -7.68
N ARG A 106 -0.15 -3.28 -7.79
CA ARG A 106 -0.30 -2.55 -9.07
C ARG A 106 0.59 -3.10 -10.18
N ALA A 107 1.81 -3.53 -9.83
CA ALA A 107 2.75 -4.17 -10.73
C ALA A 107 2.30 -5.57 -11.18
N GLY A 108 1.24 -6.12 -10.59
CA GLY A 108 0.77 -7.49 -10.85
C GLY A 108 1.66 -8.56 -10.22
N THR A 109 2.58 -8.17 -9.33
CA THR A 109 3.45 -9.12 -8.61
C THR A 109 2.80 -9.66 -7.36
N VAL A 110 1.71 -9.02 -6.89
CA VAL A 110 0.90 -9.49 -5.76
C VAL A 110 -0.60 -9.38 -6.09
N ALA A 111 -1.37 -10.40 -5.76
CA ALA A 111 -2.83 -10.46 -5.87
C ALA A 111 -3.52 -10.39 -4.49
N ALA A 112 -2.83 -10.77 -3.42
CA ALA A 112 -3.30 -10.60 -2.05
C ALA A 112 -2.11 -10.53 -1.08
N ALA A 113 -2.29 -9.90 0.07
CA ALA A 113 -1.30 -9.90 1.14
C ALA A 113 -1.95 -10.15 2.50
N GLU A 114 -1.24 -10.85 3.37
CA GLU A 114 -1.60 -11.14 4.74
C GLU A 114 -0.69 -10.33 5.66
N LEU A 115 -1.30 -9.51 6.53
CA LEU A 115 -0.62 -8.63 7.47
C LEU A 115 -1.16 -8.88 8.89
N PRO A 116 -0.44 -8.47 9.96
CA PRO A 116 -0.87 -8.69 11.35
C PRO A 116 -2.25 -8.11 11.73
N GLY A 117 -2.86 -7.28 10.88
CA GLY A 117 -4.21 -6.71 11.06
C GLY A 117 -5.29 -7.26 10.13
N GLY A 118 -4.95 -8.14 9.19
CA GLY A 118 -5.91 -8.63 8.19
C GLY A 118 -5.30 -9.06 6.87
N VAL A 119 -6.12 -9.72 6.06
CA VAL A 119 -5.81 -10.04 4.67
C VAL A 119 -6.38 -8.95 3.77
N VAL A 120 -5.60 -8.50 2.79
CA VAL A 120 -6.03 -7.62 1.72
C VAL A 120 -5.96 -8.35 0.38
N GLU A 121 -7.05 -8.35 -0.37
CA GLU A 121 -7.15 -8.92 -1.71
C GLU A 121 -7.26 -7.80 -2.74
N PHE A 122 -6.51 -7.90 -3.84
CA PHE A 122 -6.47 -6.91 -4.92
C PHE A 122 -7.18 -7.46 -6.15
N ARG A 123 -8.25 -6.79 -6.56
CA ARG A 123 -9.00 -7.14 -7.78
C ARG A 123 -8.52 -6.34 -8.98
N ASP A 124 -8.82 -6.88 -10.16
CA ASP A 124 -8.68 -6.16 -11.42
C ASP A 124 -9.33 -4.78 -11.36
N GLY A 125 -8.55 -3.74 -11.67
CA GLY A 125 -9.00 -2.34 -11.57
C GLY A 125 -8.56 -1.61 -10.30
N GLY A 126 -7.80 -2.25 -9.41
CA GLY A 126 -7.20 -1.59 -8.24
C GLY A 126 -8.12 -1.51 -7.02
N ALA A 127 -9.24 -2.24 -7.02
CA ALA A 127 -10.09 -2.34 -5.84
C ALA A 127 -9.45 -3.32 -4.83
N ALA A 128 -9.13 -2.81 -3.64
CA ALA A 128 -8.68 -3.62 -2.52
C ALA A 128 -9.85 -3.99 -1.60
N HIS A 129 -9.91 -5.25 -1.18
CA HIS A 129 -10.88 -5.75 -0.21
C HIS A 129 -10.16 -6.27 1.03
N VAL A 130 -10.51 -5.75 2.20
CA VAL A 130 -9.91 -6.16 3.47
C VAL A 130 -10.82 -7.12 4.19
N VAL A 131 -10.27 -8.26 4.60
CA VAL A 131 -10.85 -9.16 5.58
C VAL A 131 -10.06 -8.97 6.88
N PRO A 132 -10.59 -8.24 7.88
CA PRO A 132 -9.91 -8.10 9.15
C PRO A 132 -9.74 -9.47 9.80
N SER A 133 -8.53 -9.75 10.31
CA SER A 133 -8.25 -10.95 11.08
C SER A 133 -7.50 -10.56 12.35
N CYS A 134 -7.95 -11.11 13.47
CA CYS A 134 -7.20 -11.01 14.71
C CYS A 134 -6.12 -12.10 14.72
N GLY A 135 -4.85 -11.70 14.67
CA GLY A 135 -3.78 -12.52 15.21
C GLY A 135 -3.09 -13.50 14.26
N THR A 136 -2.53 -13.00 13.16
CA THR A 136 -1.43 -13.72 12.51
C THR A 136 -0.11 -13.00 12.80
N ALA A 137 0.81 -13.72 13.44
CA ALA A 137 2.22 -13.29 13.58
C ALA A 137 3.01 -13.53 12.28
N GLU A 138 2.29 -13.80 11.20
CA GLU A 138 2.79 -14.16 9.89
C GLU A 138 2.40 -13.08 8.89
N ILE A 139 3.25 -12.97 7.88
CA ILE A 139 3.13 -12.04 6.78
C ILE A 139 3.19 -12.86 5.52
N GLY A 140 2.23 -12.64 4.64
CA GLY A 140 2.09 -13.40 3.41
C GLY A 140 1.89 -12.52 2.20
N VAL A 141 2.34 -13.01 1.05
CA VAL A 141 2.00 -12.44 -0.26
C VAL A 141 1.57 -13.57 -1.19
N LEU A 142 0.54 -13.29 -1.97
CA LEU A 142 0.02 -14.14 -3.04
C LEU A 142 0.42 -13.49 -4.36
N GLY A 143 1.12 -14.19 -5.26
CA GLY A 143 1.56 -13.61 -6.53
C GLY A 143 2.23 -14.63 -7.45
N PRO A 144 2.61 -14.26 -8.69
CA PRO A 144 3.28 -15.16 -9.63
C PRO A 144 4.64 -15.66 -9.16
N ASP A 145 5.35 -14.83 -8.38
CA ASP A 145 6.62 -15.17 -7.73
C ASP A 145 6.62 -14.67 -6.28
N PRO A 146 5.89 -15.36 -5.38
CA PRO A 146 5.61 -14.84 -4.06
C PRO A 146 6.82 -14.92 -3.12
N GLU A 147 7.78 -15.82 -3.33
CA GLU A 147 8.99 -15.90 -2.50
C GLU A 147 9.91 -14.70 -2.77
N ALA A 148 10.13 -14.34 -4.04
CA ALA A 148 10.88 -13.13 -4.38
C ALA A 148 10.16 -11.87 -3.87
N ALA A 149 8.84 -11.80 -4.06
CA ALA A 149 8.00 -10.74 -3.53
C ALA A 149 8.08 -10.62 -2.01
N LEU A 150 8.04 -11.75 -1.29
CA LEU A 150 8.14 -11.78 0.17
C LEU A 150 9.52 -11.36 0.66
N ALA A 151 10.60 -11.81 -0.01
CA ALA A 151 11.96 -11.41 0.32
C ALA A 151 12.18 -9.90 0.12
N ASP A 152 11.69 -9.35 -1.00
CA ASP A 152 11.75 -7.91 -1.29
C ASP A 152 10.95 -7.08 -0.28
N LEU A 153 9.76 -7.57 0.10
CA LEU A 153 8.94 -6.97 1.14
C LEU A 153 9.70 -6.92 2.47
N LEU A 154 10.21 -8.06 2.96
CA LEU A 154 10.96 -8.16 4.23
C LEU A 154 12.19 -7.26 4.25
N HIS A 155 12.91 -7.18 3.14
CA HIS A 155 14.07 -6.32 2.98
C HIS A 155 13.72 -4.83 3.00
N PHE A 156 12.59 -4.46 2.39
CA PHE A 156 12.14 -3.07 2.35
C PHE A 156 11.66 -2.57 3.72
N THR A 157 11.00 -3.44 4.49
CA THR A 157 10.40 -3.12 5.79
C THR A 157 11.37 -3.10 6.95
N THR A 158 12.57 -3.66 6.80
CA THR A 158 13.63 -3.72 7.83
C THR A 158 14.67 -2.60 7.71
N ARG A 159 14.60 -1.78 6.65
CA ARG A 159 15.50 -0.63 6.40
C ARG A 159 14.92 0.72 6.85
N GLY A 160 13.89 0.70 7.70
CA GLY A 160 13.16 1.86 8.19
C GLY A 160 13.95 2.73 9.15
#